data_AF-A0A974S7X0-F1
#
_entry.id   AF-A0A974S7X0-F1
#
_cell.length_a   1.000
_cell.length_b   1.000
_cell.length_c   1.000
_cell.angle_alpha   90.00
_cell.angle_beta   90.00
_cell.angle_gamma   90.00
#
_symmetry.space_group_name_H-M   'P 1'
#
loop_
_entity.id
_entity.type
_entity.pdbx_description
1 polymer ?
#
loop_
_entity_poly.entity_id
_entity_poly.type
_entity_poly.pdbx_seq_one_letter_code
_entity_poly.pdbx_strand_id
1 'polypeptide(L)'
;MAGTAAFAASYIDTSLPDLTPEQLVKVAQPKPVQLLFEFQTKGATNQRATTQIKAWVVDTAQKSGLFSAVGDAPTDGLLTITINNLPAPAGTASQGFVTGLTFGLKGTTVTDHYDCVIEYTPAPGAPKISRTLHHSIITTLGPPARRRTR
;
A
#
# COMPACT_ATOMS: atom_id res chain seq x y z
N MET A 1 -27.65 -7.94 27.81
CA MET A 1 -26.48 -8.52 27.10
C MET A 1 -25.69 -7.38 26.49
N ALA A 2 -24.49 -7.09 27.01
CA ALA A 2 -23.61 -6.06 26.43
C ALA A 2 -22.66 -6.75 25.45
N GLY A 3 -22.84 -6.51 24.15
CA GLY A 3 -21.91 -6.96 23.13
C GLY A 3 -20.60 -6.19 23.25
N THR A 4 -19.52 -6.86 23.62
CA THR A 4 -18.17 -6.29 23.50
C THR A 4 -17.88 -6.14 22.01
N ALA A 5 -17.82 -4.90 21.53
CA ALA A 5 -17.40 -4.59 20.17
C ALA A 5 -16.00 -5.18 19.92
N ALA A 6 -15.83 -5.87 18.79
CA ALA A 6 -14.53 -6.28 18.31
C ALA A 6 -13.71 -5.04 17.94
N PHE A 7 -12.45 -4.98 18.37
CA PHE A 7 -11.53 -3.91 18.01
C PHE A 7 -10.51 -4.43 16.99
N ALA A 8 -10.21 -3.62 15.98
CA ALA A 8 -9.11 -3.83 15.05
C ALA A 8 -8.01 -2.80 15.36
N ALA A 9 -6.80 -3.27 15.65
CA ALA A 9 -5.62 -2.43 15.76
C ALA A 9 -4.69 -2.77 14.60
N SER A 10 -4.42 -1.81 13.73
CA SER A 10 -3.50 -1.96 12.60
C SER A 10 -2.18 -1.26 12.89
N TYR A 11 -1.08 -1.95 12.65
CA TYR A 11 0.28 -1.45 12.73
C TYR A 11 0.87 -1.44 11.33
N ILE A 12 1.46 -0.30 10.98
CA ILE A 12 2.18 -0.09 9.73
C ILE A 12 3.66 -0.35 10.03
N ASP A 13 4.34 -1.14 9.21
CA ASP A 13 5.79 -1.32 9.33
C ASP A 13 6.51 0.04 9.21
N THR A 14 7.54 0.30 10.01
CA THR A 14 8.28 1.59 10.01
C THR A 14 9.53 1.54 9.15
N SER A 15 9.65 0.54 8.27
CA SER A 15 10.82 0.33 7.40
C SER A 15 11.03 1.42 6.34
N LEU A 16 10.01 2.23 6.06
CA LEU A 16 10.11 3.37 5.16
C LEU A 16 10.36 4.66 5.97
N PRO A 17 11.39 5.46 5.62
CA PRO A 17 11.61 6.75 6.27
C PRO A 17 10.54 7.75 5.85
N ASP A 18 10.02 8.51 6.82
CA ASP A 18 9.20 9.68 6.52
C ASP A 18 10.08 10.75 5.87
N LEU A 19 9.75 11.10 4.62
CA LEU A 19 10.44 12.15 3.88
C LEU A 19 9.76 13.50 4.12
N THR A 20 10.50 14.50 4.59
CA THR A 20 10.00 15.87 4.64
C THR A 20 10.04 16.51 3.24
N PRO A 21 9.20 17.51 2.94
CA PRO A 21 9.20 18.17 1.63
C PRO A 21 10.57 18.72 1.20
N GLU A 22 11.43 19.08 2.17
CA GLU A 22 12.78 19.59 1.94
C GLU A 22 13.76 18.50 1.51
N GLN A 23 13.48 17.23 1.83
CA GLN A 23 14.28 16.07 1.45
C GLN A 23 13.93 15.55 0.05
N LEU A 24 12.80 15.99 -0.50
CA LEU A 24 12.42 15.68 -1.88
C LEU A 24 13.30 16.46 -2.85
N VAL A 25 13.84 15.77 -3.86
CA VAL A 25 14.61 16.40 -4.92
C VAL A 25 13.70 17.36 -5.69
N LYS A 26 14.02 18.66 -5.65
CA LYS A 26 13.30 19.66 -6.42
C LYS A 26 13.63 19.52 -7.90
N VAL A 27 12.62 19.20 -8.71
CA VAL A 27 12.73 19.15 -10.16
C VAL A 27 12.59 20.58 -10.70
N ALA A 28 13.63 21.08 -11.37
CA ALA A 28 13.67 22.46 -11.86
C ALA A 28 12.59 22.75 -12.93
N GLN A 29 12.23 21.76 -13.74
CA GLN A 29 11.18 21.85 -14.76
C GLN A 29 10.31 20.60 -14.74
N PRO A 30 9.29 20.55 -13.85
CA PRO A 30 8.38 19.41 -13.78
C PRO A 30 7.59 19.25 -15.08
N LYS A 31 7.61 18.05 -15.67
CA LYS A 31 6.84 17.71 -16.87
C LYS A 31 5.56 16.97 -16.49
N PRO A 32 4.50 17.01 -17.32
CA PRO A 32 3.34 16.19 -17.10
C PRO A 32 3.71 14.71 -17.30
N VAL A 33 3.00 13.82 -16.61
CA VAL A 33 3.22 12.38 -16.70
C VAL A 33 1.90 11.64 -16.85
N GLN A 34 1.89 10.61 -17.70
CA GLN A 34 0.82 9.62 -17.74
C GLN A 34 1.02 8.66 -16.57
N LEU A 35 -0.01 8.46 -15.75
CA LEU A 35 -0.01 7.47 -14.69
C LEU A 35 -0.76 6.21 -15.13
N LEU A 36 -0.07 5.07 -15.06
CA LEU A 36 -0.70 3.74 -15.10
C LEU A 36 -0.62 3.13 -13.71
N PHE A 37 -1.78 2.91 -13.11
CA PHE A 37 -1.87 2.35 -11.76
C PHE A 37 -2.62 1.03 -11.77
N GLU A 38 -2.04 0.03 -11.11
CA GLU A 38 -2.67 -1.27 -10.89
C GLU A 38 -2.50 -1.73 -9.45
N PHE A 39 -3.60 -2.18 -8.84
CA PHE A 39 -3.56 -2.99 -7.64
C PHE A 39 -3.76 -4.46 -7.98
N GLN A 40 -2.93 -5.30 -7.40
CA GLN A 40 -2.96 -6.74 -7.56
C GLN A 40 -3.19 -7.43 -6.22
N THR A 41 -3.78 -8.62 -6.26
CA THR A 41 -3.90 -9.52 -5.12
C THR A 41 -3.36 -10.86 -5.55
N LYS A 42 -2.26 -11.28 -4.91
CA LYS A 42 -1.51 -12.50 -5.28
C LYS A 42 -1.08 -12.50 -6.75
N GLY A 43 -0.70 -11.33 -7.25
CA GLY A 43 -0.28 -11.12 -8.65
C GLY A 43 -1.41 -11.03 -9.68
N ALA A 44 -2.67 -11.17 -9.28
CA ALA A 44 -3.81 -10.99 -10.18
C ALA A 44 -4.41 -9.59 -10.05
N THR A 45 -4.78 -8.97 -11.17
CA THR A 45 -5.42 -7.65 -11.20
C THR A 45 -6.68 -7.61 -10.33
N ASN A 46 -6.77 -6.61 -9.45
CA ASN A 46 -7.92 -6.35 -8.61
C ASN A 46 -8.51 -4.99 -8.97
N GLN A 47 -9.36 -4.97 -10.00
CA GLN A 47 -9.94 -3.74 -10.55
C GLN A 47 -10.73 -2.93 -9.51
N ARG A 48 -11.39 -3.60 -8.56
CA ARG A 48 -12.12 -2.94 -7.47
C ARG A 48 -11.16 -2.13 -6.61
N ALA A 49 -10.08 -2.76 -6.12
CA ALA A 49 -9.08 -2.08 -5.30
C ALA A 49 -8.39 -0.98 -6.10
N THR A 50 -8.00 -1.25 -7.36
CA THR A 50 -7.43 -0.25 -8.27
C THR A 50 -8.30 0.99 -8.33
N THR A 51 -9.61 0.83 -8.58
CA THR A 51 -10.54 1.95 -8.71
C THR A 51 -10.69 2.73 -7.40
N GLN A 52 -10.74 2.03 -6.26
CA GLN A 52 -10.94 2.65 -4.96
C GLN A 52 -9.76 3.53 -4.51
N ILE A 53 -8.52 3.10 -4.79
CA ILE A 53 -7.32 3.77 -4.25
C ILE A 53 -6.61 4.65 -5.29
N LYS A 54 -6.99 4.57 -6.57
CA LYS A 54 -6.37 5.36 -7.65
C LYS A 54 -6.33 6.86 -7.32
N ALA A 55 -7.40 7.40 -6.74
CA ALA A 55 -7.46 8.82 -6.38
C ALA A 55 -6.37 9.21 -5.37
N TRP A 56 -6.08 8.35 -4.39
CA TRP A 56 -5.00 8.59 -3.41
C TRP A 56 -3.62 8.46 -4.04
N VAL A 57 -3.43 7.53 -4.97
CA VAL A 57 -2.16 7.38 -5.70
C VAL A 57 -1.90 8.62 -6.56
N VAL A 58 -2.91 9.12 -7.27
CA VAL A 58 -2.81 10.35 -8.07
C VAL A 58 -2.47 11.55 -7.18
N ASP A 59 -3.22 11.74 -6.08
CA ASP A 59 -3.00 12.84 -5.14
C ASP A 59 -1.58 12.79 -4.51
N THR A 60 -1.11 11.59 -4.14
CA THR A 60 0.24 11.40 -3.62
C THR A 60 1.31 11.75 -4.67
N ALA A 61 1.14 11.28 -5.91
CA ALA A 61 2.06 11.59 -7.00
C ALA A 61 2.09 13.09 -7.32
N GLN A 62 0.94 13.78 -7.27
CA GLN A 62 0.86 15.24 -7.47
C GLN A 62 1.55 16.00 -6.34
N LYS A 63 1.28 15.63 -5.08
CA LYS A 63 1.88 16.26 -3.89
C LYS A 63 3.38 16.05 -3.78
N SER A 64 3.94 15.05 -4.46
CA SER A 64 5.39 14.86 -4.52
C SER A 64 6.14 16.03 -5.16
N GLY A 65 5.48 16.85 -5.98
CA GLY A 65 6.10 17.96 -6.70
C GLY A 65 7.07 17.54 -7.82
N LEU A 66 7.15 16.24 -8.14
CA LEU A 66 8.03 15.71 -9.19
C LEU A 66 7.50 15.98 -10.61
N PHE A 67 6.18 16.15 -10.75
CA PHE A 67 5.48 16.31 -12.02
C PHE A 67 4.60 17.57 -12.00
N SER A 68 4.45 18.24 -13.15
CA SER A 68 3.56 19.40 -13.26
C SER A 68 2.08 19.01 -13.37
N ALA A 69 1.81 17.81 -13.86
CA ALA A 69 0.49 17.19 -13.85
C ALA A 69 0.63 15.66 -13.83
N VAL A 70 -0.33 14.98 -13.23
CA VAL A 70 -0.42 13.51 -13.19
C VAL A 70 -1.83 13.13 -13.61
N GLY A 71 -1.98 12.27 -14.61
CA GLY A 71 -3.28 11.82 -15.09
C GLY A 71 -3.20 10.64 -16.05
N ASP A 72 -4.34 10.22 -16.59
CA ASP A 72 -4.42 9.03 -17.47
C ASP A 72 -4.12 9.35 -18.94
N ALA A 73 -4.15 10.63 -19.31
CA ALA A 73 -3.91 11.09 -20.67
C ALA A 73 -2.46 10.78 -21.08
N PRO A 74 -2.23 10.31 -22.33
CA PRO A 74 -0.88 10.10 -22.84
C PRO A 74 -0.03 11.37 -22.80
N THR A 75 1.21 11.23 -22.34
CA THR A 75 2.25 12.27 -22.36
C THR A 75 3.59 11.63 -22.74
N ASP A 76 4.64 12.43 -22.91
CA ASP A 76 5.99 11.88 -23.15
C ASP A 76 6.49 11.05 -21.95
N GLY A 77 6.11 11.44 -20.73
CA GLY A 77 6.45 10.73 -19.50
C GLY A 77 5.45 9.63 -19.17
N LEU A 78 5.95 8.48 -18.72
CA LEU A 78 5.13 7.37 -18.24
C LEU A 78 5.57 6.96 -16.83
N LEU A 79 4.64 7.03 -15.89
CA LEU A 79 4.77 6.55 -14.52
C LEU A 79 3.86 5.33 -14.35
N THR A 80 4.46 4.16 -14.09
CA THR A 80 3.74 2.93 -13.78
C THR A 80 3.90 2.63 -12.29
N ILE A 81 2.79 2.43 -11.59
CA ILE A 81 2.78 2.03 -10.18
C ILE A 81 1.97 0.75 -10.06
N THR A 82 2.60 -0.31 -9.56
CA THR A 82 1.95 -1.58 -9.26
C THR A 82 2.07 -1.85 -7.77
N ILE A 83 0.94 -2.06 -7.10
CA ILE A 83 0.91 -2.48 -5.69
C ILE A 83 0.29 -3.87 -5.63
N ASN A 84 1.05 -4.85 -5.15
CA ASN A 84 0.58 -6.23 -5.06
C ASN A 84 0.49 -6.67 -3.59
N ASN A 85 -0.72 -7.02 -3.14
CA ASN A 85 -0.91 -7.69 -1.85
C ASN A 85 -0.55 -9.18 -1.99
N LEU A 86 0.54 -9.56 -1.33
CA LEU A 86 1.08 -10.90 -1.28
C LEU A 86 0.65 -11.63 -0.01
N PRO A 87 0.41 -12.95 -0.10
CA PRO A 87 0.17 -13.75 1.08
C PRO A 87 1.43 -13.76 1.96
N ALA A 88 1.24 -13.98 3.26
CA ALA A 88 2.35 -14.21 4.18
C ALA A 88 3.27 -15.34 3.69
N PRO A 89 4.61 -15.18 3.75
CA PRO A 89 5.55 -16.22 3.38
C PRO A 89 5.21 -17.56 4.03
N ALA A 90 5.36 -18.66 3.29
CA ALA A 90 5.11 -20.00 3.82
C ALA A 90 5.92 -20.24 5.10
N GLY A 91 5.25 -20.57 6.21
CA GLY A 91 5.84 -20.69 7.55
C GLY A 91 5.53 -19.53 8.50
N THR A 92 5.03 -18.40 8.00
CA THR A 92 4.43 -17.33 8.81
C THR A 92 2.92 -17.53 8.85
N ALA A 93 2.46 -18.39 9.74
CA ALA A 93 1.03 -18.66 9.93
C ALA A 93 0.35 -17.44 10.58
N SER A 94 0.03 -16.41 9.78
CA SER A 94 -1.06 -15.52 10.12
C SER A 94 -2.34 -16.34 9.95
N GLN A 95 -2.96 -16.69 11.08
CA GLN A 95 -4.07 -17.64 11.21
C GLN A 95 -5.40 -17.15 10.57
N GLY A 96 -5.34 -16.24 9.59
CA GLY A 96 -6.48 -15.48 9.09
C GLY A 96 -7.52 -16.25 8.28
N PHE A 97 -7.24 -17.50 7.86
CA PHE A 97 -8.19 -18.27 7.03
C PHE A 97 -8.87 -19.44 7.77
N VAL A 98 -8.43 -19.81 8.98
CA VAL A 98 -9.02 -20.93 9.76
C VAL A 98 -10.01 -20.43 10.83
N THR A 99 -10.14 -19.11 11.01
CA THR A 99 -10.75 -18.51 12.21
C THR A 99 -12.26 -18.38 12.21
N GLY A 100 -12.99 -18.98 11.26
CA GLY A 100 -14.45 -18.97 11.21
C GLY A 100 -15.17 -19.45 12.50
N LEU A 101 -14.46 -20.13 13.41
CA LEU A 101 -14.97 -20.56 14.71
C LEU A 101 -14.12 -20.13 15.93
N THR A 102 -12.99 -19.43 15.74
CA THR A 102 -12.11 -18.97 16.84
C THR A 102 -12.17 -17.46 17.12
N PHE A 103 -12.92 -16.69 16.31
CA PHE A 103 -13.29 -15.29 16.58
C PHE A 103 -13.92 -15.06 17.97
N GLY A 104 -14.32 -16.12 18.68
CA GLY A 104 -14.92 -16.04 20.01
C GLY A 104 -13.96 -16.10 21.22
N LEU A 105 -12.69 -16.52 21.08
CA LEU A 105 -11.90 -16.93 22.26
C LEU A 105 -10.44 -16.42 22.34
N LYS A 106 -9.77 -16.08 21.24
CA LYS A 106 -8.40 -15.53 21.26
C LYS A 106 -8.21 -14.55 20.10
N GLY A 107 -7.62 -13.38 20.35
CA GLY A 107 -7.34 -12.40 19.30
C GLY A 107 -6.47 -12.98 18.19
N THR A 108 -6.73 -12.57 16.95
CA THR A 108 -6.08 -13.08 15.73
C THR A 108 -5.29 -11.96 15.06
N THR A 109 -4.06 -12.24 14.64
CA THR A 109 -3.23 -11.30 13.88
C THR A 109 -3.18 -11.71 12.41
N VAL A 110 -3.46 -10.74 11.53
CA VAL A 110 -3.39 -10.85 10.07
C VAL A 110 -2.28 -9.92 9.59
N THR A 111 -1.36 -10.43 8.77
CA THR A 111 -0.31 -9.61 8.16
C THR A 111 -0.51 -9.62 6.65
N ASP A 112 -0.72 -8.45 6.07
CA ASP A 112 -0.72 -8.21 4.63
C ASP A 112 0.68 -7.74 4.21
N HIS A 113 1.28 -8.41 3.22
CA HIS A 113 2.56 -7.99 2.66
C HIS A 113 2.33 -7.31 1.31
N TYR A 114 3.02 -6.21 1.06
CA TYR A 114 2.87 -5.42 -0.14
C TYR A 114 4.20 -5.27 -0.86
N ASP A 115 4.20 -5.60 -2.14
CA ASP A 115 5.24 -5.22 -3.08
C ASP A 115 4.75 -4.02 -3.88
N CYS A 116 5.43 -2.88 -3.75
CA CYS A 116 5.18 -1.68 -4.53
C CYS A 116 6.31 -1.53 -5.54
N VAL A 117 5.98 -1.66 -6.82
CA VAL A 117 6.90 -1.43 -7.93
C VAL A 117 6.52 -0.11 -8.58
N ILE A 118 7.48 0.81 -8.65
CA ILE A 118 7.35 2.12 -9.27
C ILE A 118 8.34 2.18 -10.42
N GLU A 119 7.83 2.42 -11.62
CA GLU A 119 8.64 2.56 -12.82
C GLU A 119 8.35 3.91 -13.49
N TYR A 120 9.40 4.58 -13.94
CA TYR A 120 9.28 5.87 -14.62
C TYR A 120 10.13 5.89 -15.88
N THR A 121 9.51 6.29 -17.00
CA THR A 121 10.15 6.53 -18.28
C THR A 121 9.95 8.01 -18.64
N PRO A 122 11.00 8.84 -18.67
CA PRO A 122 10.85 10.29 -18.84
C PRO A 122 10.39 10.75 -20.23
N ALA A 123 10.70 9.96 -21.25
CA ALA A 123 10.37 10.21 -22.66
C ALA A 123 10.41 8.89 -23.43
N PRO A 124 9.73 8.77 -24.58
CA PRO A 124 9.85 7.60 -25.43
C PRO A 124 11.32 7.30 -25.79
N GLY A 125 11.78 6.08 -25.55
CA GLY A 125 13.17 5.66 -25.80
C GLY A 125 14.19 6.07 -24.73
N ALA A 126 13.80 6.83 -23.70
CA ALA A 126 14.65 7.10 -22.55
C ALA A 126 14.80 5.84 -21.65
N PRO A 127 15.91 5.70 -20.91
CA PRO A 127 16.08 4.59 -19.97
C PRO A 127 15.02 4.64 -18.87
N LYS A 128 14.44 3.47 -18.57
CA LYS A 128 13.46 3.28 -17.50
C LYS A 128 14.16 3.30 -16.14
N ILE A 129 13.59 4.04 -15.20
CA ILE A 129 13.97 4.03 -13.78
C ILE A 129 12.98 3.12 -13.06
N SER A 130 13.46 2.16 -12.27
CA SER A 130 12.60 1.21 -11.54
C SER A 130 13.02 1.10 -10.08
N ARG A 131 12.05 1.07 -9.17
CA ARG A 131 12.23 0.91 -7.73
C ARG A 131 11.18 -0.05 -7.19
N THR A 132 11.60 -0.97 -6.35
CA THR A 132 10.72 -1.89 -5.62
C THR A 132 10.84 -1.62 -4.14
N LEU A 133 9.70 -1.51 -3.47
CA LEU A 133 9.57 -1.32 -2.03
C LEU A 133 8.70 -2.44 -1.46
N HIS A 134 9.12 -2.97 -0.32
CA HIS A 134 8.40 -4.02 0.40
C HIS A 134 7.85 -3.43 1.70
N HIS A 135 6.58 -3.71 2.00
CA HIS A 135 5.93 -3.18 3.19
C HIS A 135 4.95 -4.18 3.80
N SER A 136 4.65 -4.05 5.09
CA SER A 136 3.68 -4.93 5.76
C SER A 136 2.69 -4.13 6.60
N ILE A 137 1.41 -4.51 6.53
CA ILE A 137 0.37 -4.01 7.44
C ILE A 137 -0.06 -5.18 8.33
N ILE A 138 0.06 -4.99 9.65
CA ILE A 138 -0.26 -6.01 10.65
C ILE A 138 -1.53 -5.60 11.38
N THR A 139 -2.62 -6.33 11.19
CA THR A 139 -3.91 -6.08 11.84
C THR A 139 -4.18 -7.13 12.91
N THR A 140 -4.40 -6.69 14.15
CA THR A 140 -4.86 -7.53 15.25
C THR A 140 -6.36 -7.34 15.45
N LEU A 141 -7.12 -8.44 15.37
CA LEU A 141 -8.56 -8.49 15.57
C LEU A 141 -8.87 -9.24 16.87
N GLY A 142 -9.60 -8.63 17.80
CA GLY A 142 -10.05 -9.33 19.01
C GLY A 142 -10.65 -8.41 20.09
N PRO A 143 -11.24 -8.98 21.15
CA PRO A 143 -11.64 -8.20 22.31
C PRO A 143 -10.40 -7.60 23.01
N PRO A 144 -10.50 -6.42 23.65
CA PRO A 144 -9.38 -5.80 24.34
C PRO A 144 -8.83 -6.76 25.40
N ALA A 145 -7.50 -6.85 25.51
CA ALA A 145 -6.86 -7.61 26.57
C ALA A 145 -7.38 -7.09 27.91
N ARG A 146 -8.09 -7.96 28.65
CA ARG A 146 -8.65 -7.62 29.97
C ARG A 146 -7.48 -7.24 30.89
N ARG A 147 -7.23 -5.94 31.05
CA ARG A 147 -6.26 -5.43 32.03
C ARG A 147 -6.74 -5.99 33.38
N ARG A 148 -5.99 -6.93 33.97
CA ARG A 148 -6.21 -7.34 35.36
C ARG A 148 -5.87 -6.11 36.20
N THR A 149 -6.88 -5.33 36.55
CA THR A 149 -6.81 -4.45 37.72
C THR A 149 -6.62 -5.37 38.92
N ARG A 150 -5.45 -5.27 39.55
CA ARG A 150 -5.16 -5.90 40.84
C ARG A 150 -6.07 -5.32 41.90
#